data_AF-X1LIR9-F1
#
_entry.id   AF-X1LIR9-F1
#
_cell.length_a   1.000
_cell.length_b   1.000
_cell.length_c   1.000
_cell.angle_alpha   90.00
_cell.angle_beta   90.00
_cell.angle_gamma   90.00
#
_symmetry.space_group_name_H-M   'P 1'
#
loop_
_entity.id
_entity.type
_entity.pdbx_description
1 polymer ?
#
loop_
_entity_poly.entity_id
_entity_poly.type
_entity_poly.pdbx_seq_one_letter_code
_entity_poly.pdbx_strand_id
1 'polypeptide(L)' 'DPRSFRWQGIEYEVAEIEKAWQEPEERHFQVRTGDNKFFKLCYNETEKQWSITELVH' A
#
# COMPACT_ATOMS: atom_id res chain seq x y z
N ASP A 1 -8.13 -6.75 0.54
CA ASP A 1 -6.91 -6.19 -0.07
C ASP A 1 -7.22 -4.82 -0.68
N PRO A 2 -6.22 -3.92 -0.80
CA PRO A 2 -6.42 -2.59 -1.38
C PRO A 2 -6.52 -2.65 -2.90
N ARG A 3 -7.56 -2.02 -3.47
CA ARG A 3 -7.77 -1.90 -4.92
C ARG A 3 -7.20 -0.61 -5.51
N SER A 4 -7.22 0.45 -4.73
CA SER A 4 -6.61 1.74 -5.05
C SER A 4 -6.17 2.44 -3.77
N PHE A 5 -5.33 3.45 -3.90
CA PHE A 5 -4.90 4.31 -2.80
C PHE A 5 -4.57 5.72 -3.29
N ARG A 6 -4.61 6.69 -2.39
CA ARG A 6 -4.28 8.09 -2.71
C ARG A 6 -2.92 8.47 -2.15
N TRP A 7 -2.01 8.89 -3.02
CA TRP A 7 -0.66 9.33 -2.66
C TRP A 7 -0.39 10.72 -3.27
N GLN A 8 0.04 11.67 -2.44
CA GLN A 8 0.33 13.06 -2.87
C GLN A 8 -0.80 13.73 -3.68
N GLY A 9 -2.05 13.41 -3.37
CA GLY A 9 -3.23 13.95 -4.08
C GLY A 9 -3.58 13.24 -5.38
N ILE A 10 -2.80 12.24 -5.80
CA ILE A 10 -3.05 11.40 -6.97
C ILE A 10 -3.62 10.07 -6.52
N GLU A 11 -4.67 9.59 -7.19
CA GLU A 11 -5.19 8.23 -7.00
C GLU A 11 -4.40 7.25 -7.87
N TYR A 12 -3.94 6.17 -7.26
CA TYR A 12 -3.23 5.07 -7.92
C TYR A 12 -4.07 3.80 -7.81
N GLU A 13 -4.25 3.13 -8.94
CA GLU A 13 -4.83 1.78 -8.98
C GLU A 13 -3.76 0.74 -8.68
N VAL A 14 -4.12 -0.24 -7.85
CA VAL A 14 -3.25 -1.40 -7.57
C VAL A 14 -3.37 -2.36 -8.73
N ALA A 15 -2.31 -2.46 -9.53
CA ALA A 15 -2.25 -3.43 -10.63
C ALA A 15 -1.95 -4.82 -10.10
N GLU A 16 -1.06 -4.93 -9.10
CA GLU A 16 -0.65 -6.20 -8.51
C GLU A 16 -0.23 -6.03 -7.05
N ILE A 17 -0.48 -7.07 -6.24
CA ILE A 17 0.01 -7.15 -4.86
C ILE A 17 1.16 -8.15 -4.85
N GLU A 18 2.38 -7.62 -4.84
CA GLU A 18 3.62 -8.40 -4.84
C GLU A 18 3.77 -9.23 -3.55
N LYS A 19 3.42 -8.62 -2.41
CA LYS A 19 3.51 -9.25 -1.09
C LYS A 19 2.39 -8.72 -0.20
N ALA A 20 1.83 -9.61 0.62
CA ALA A 20 0.94 -9.25 1.70
C ALA A 20 1.37 -10.00 2.96
N TRP A 21 1.43 -9.30 4.08
CA TRP A 21 1.72 -9.93 5.38
C TRP A 21 0.98 -9.21 6.49
N GLN A 22 0.72 -9.95 7.57
CA GLN A 22 0.04 -9.46 8.75
C GLN A 22 0.98 -9.53 9.95
N GLU A 23 1.08 -8.42 10.64
CA GLU A 23 1.65 -8.30 11.96
C GLU A 23 0.50 -8.13 12.98
N PRO A 24 0.72 -8.37 14.29
CA PRO A 24 -0.36 -8.38 15.28
C PRO A 24 -1.24 -7.12 15.32
N GLU A 25 -0.73 -5.98 14.86
CA GLU A 25 -1.42 -4.68 14.89
C GLU A 25 -1.49 -4.01 13.52
N GLU A 26 -0.83 -4.58 12.51
CA GLU A 26 -0.64 -3.95 11.21
C GLU A 26 -0.82 -4.93 10.06
N ARG A 27 -1.47 -4.48 8.99
CA ARG A 27 -1.53 -5.23 7.73
C ARG A 27 -0.71 -4.50 6.70
N HIS A 28 0.26 -5.20 6.12
CA HIS A 28 1.17 -4.64 5.15
C HIS A 28 0.93 -5.24 3.78
N PHE A 29 1.02 -4.39 2.76
CA PHE A 29 0.93 -4.76 1.37
C PHE A 29 2.05 -4.07 0.61
N GLN A 30 2.84 -4.82 -0.14
CA GLN A 30 3.69 -4.28 -1.19
C GLN A 30 2.91 -4.41 -2.50
N VAL A 31 2.65 -3.27 -3.13
CA VAL A 31 1.83 -3.18 -4.35
C VAL A 31 2.61 -2.56 -5.49
N ARG A 32 2.24 -2.94 -6.70
CA ARG A 32 2.72 -2.39 -7.96
C ARG A 32 1.57 -1.70 -8.66
N THR A 33 1.81 -0.50 -9.17
CA THR A 33 0.84 0.28 -9.96
C THR A 33 1.01 0.01 -11.45
N GLY A 34 0.04 0.47 -12.26
CA GLY A 34 0.10 0.30 -13.72
C GLY A 34 1.29 0.99 -14.40
N ASP A 35 1.80 2.07 -13.81
CA ASP A 35 3.04 2.76 -14.22
C ASP A 35 4.32 2.14 -13.64
N ASN A 36 4.21 0.92 -13.10
CA ASN A 36 5.31 0.11 -12.59
C ASN A 36 6.04 0.73 -11.38
N LYS A 37 5.37 1.62 -10.63
CA LYS A 37 5.84 2.10 -9.34
C LYS A 37 5.51 1.10 -8.24
N PHE A 38 6.35 1.09 -7.22
CA PHE A 38 6.17 0.23 -6.06
C PHE A 38 5.82 1.06 -4.83
N PHE A 39 4.82 0.58 -4.09
CA PHE A 39 4.41 1.20 -2.84
C PHE A 39 4.28 0.16 -1.75
N LYS A 40 4.58 0.58 -0.52
CA LYS A 40 4.21 -0.13 0.69
C LYS A 40 3.00 0.56 1.30
N LEU A 41 1.91 -0.18 1.46
CA LEU A 41 0.71 0.21 2.18
C LEU A 41 0.72 -0.49 3.53
N CYS A 42 0.71 0.26 4.63
CA CYS A 42 0.52 -0.25 5.98
C CYS A 42 -0.82 0.23 6.50
N TYR A 43 -1.68 -0.69 6.93
CA TYR A 43 -2.89 -0.38 7.67
C TYR A 43 -2.68 -0.70 9.13
N ASN A 44 -2.65 0.34 9.96
CA ASN A 44 -2.62 0.21 11.41
C ASN A 44 -4.05 -0.08 11.92
N GLU A 45 -4.27 -1.26 12.49
CA GLU A 45 -5.59 -1.70 12.94
C GLU A 45 -6.05 -0.97 14.20
N THR A 46 -5.11 -0.54 15.04
CA THR A 46 -5.37 0.18 16.30
C THR A 46 -5.86 1.61 16.02
N GLU A 47 -5.13 2.34 15.18
CA GLU A 47 -5.45 3.73 14.84
C GLU A 47 -6.47 3.84 13.70
N LYS A 48 -6.72 2.73 12.99
CA LYS A 48 -7.55 2.65 11.78
C LYS A 48 -7.09 3.60 10.68
N GLN A 49 -5.77 3.71 10.52
CA GLN A 49 -5.13 4.62 9.57
C GLN A 49 -4.25 3.88 8.58
N TRP A 50 -4.17 4.43 7.37
CA TRP A 50 -3.26 3.97 6.33
C TRP A 50 -2.01 4.83 6.30
N SER A 51 -0.86 4.19 6.28
CA SER A 51 0.43 4.78 5.94
C SER A 51 0.89 4.24 4.59
N ILE A 52 1.41 5.14 3.75
CA ILE A 52 1.82 4.83 2.38
C ILE A 52 3.26 5.28 2.21
N THR A 53 4.09 4.47 1.55
CA THR A 53 5.48 4.82 1.27
C THR A 53 5.84 4.35 -0.13
N GLU A 54 6.35 5.25 -0.97
CA GLU A 54 6.90 4.90 -2.28
C GLU A 54 8.24 4.19 -2.09
N LEU A 55 8.42 3.04 -2.74
CA LEU A 55 9.67 2.28 -2.74
C LEU A 55 10.50 2.73 -3.94
N VAL A 56 11.30 3.78 -3.73
CA VAL A 56 12.27 4.25 -4.72
C VAL A 56 13.52 3.38 -4.61
N HIS A 57 13.94 2.77 -5.71
CA HIS A 57 15.20 2.01 -5.80
C HIS A 57 16.29 2.88 -6.41
#